data_AF-A0A956DED2-F1
#
_entry.id   AF-A0A956DED2-F1
#
_cell.length_a   1.000
_cell.length_b   1.000
_cell.length_c   1.000
_cell.angle_alpha   90.00
_cell.angle_beta   90.00
_cell.angle_gamma   90.00
#
_symmetry.space_group_name_H-M   'P 1'
#
loop_
_entity.id
_entity.type
_entity.pdbx_description
1 polymer ?
#
loop_
_entity_poly.entity_id
_entity_poly.type
_entity_poly.pdbx_seq_one_letter_code
_entity_poly.pdbx_strand_id
1 'polypeptide(L)'
;MIRVAALATLVFLVACDDEPAPTATTPPVAEPAAPTEPVVPAEPTPSPAPTGPSGRTYFDLVASSHLADLDRGGAFVAFGTPARHKHTSGTWNSGWGADVVRGDERFTRFGSMGRVYFDVRSPGSHLLRLSIRNVGGGPLLVFLNDAPLGEHVVEPGAFREVVVPVPAEHVRLGENYLLLRGTETRDVDGEAASFEVATLHARHVGGGDAPFLRRGPQVAQGIAREGLAFSPGTTVSWHVEIPRAAHGATQLRFAHASADRLVVRATTDRGDTTELLDAP
;
A
#
# COMPACT_ATOMS: atom_id res chain seq x y z
N MET A 1 -42.93 24.24 10.78
CA MET A 1 -42.62 25.66 10.45
C MET A 1 -41.17 25.74 10.01
N ILE A 2 -40.92 26.56 8.99
CA ILE A 2 -39.72 26.65 8.14
C ILE A 2 -38.68 27.62 8.75
N ARG A 3 -37.38 27.37 8.48
CA ARG A 3 -36.26 28.31 8.13
C ARG A 3 -34.95 27.89 8.84
N VAL A 4 -33.86 27.49 8.16
CA VAL A 4 -33.00 28.14 7.13
C VAL A 4 -31.95 29.09 7.73
N ALA A 5 -30.70 28.61 7.69
CA ALA A 5 -29.43 29.21 7.24
C ALA A 5 -28.72 30.37 7.97
N ALA A 6 -27.38 30.14 8.08
CA ALA A 6 -26.24 31.05 7.83
C ALA A 6 -26.07 32.26 8.77
N LEU A 7 -24.90 32.89 8.97
CA LEU A 7 -23.60 32.91 8.31
C LEU A 7 -22.58 33.51 9.31
N ALA A 8 -21.30 33.31 9.02
CA ALA A 8 -20.06 33.89 9.55
C ALA A 8 -20.09 35.28 10.21
N THR A 9 -19.07 35.59 11.04
CA THR A 9 -18.14 36.74 10.84
C THR A 9 -16.89 36.59 11.74
N LEU A 10 -15.78 37.02 11.15
CA LEU A 10 -14.38 37.07 11.57
C LEU A 10 -14.06 38.34 12.39
N VAL A 11 -12.90 38.37 13.08
CA VAL A 11 -11.94 39.50 13.28
C VAL A 11 -11.57 39.82 14.75
N PHE A 12 -10.27 39.58 15.01
CA PHE A 12 -9.21 40.26 15.79
C PHE A 12 -9.48 41.18 16.99
N LEU A 13 -8.58 41.08 17.99
CA LEU A 13 -7.84 42.17 18.68
C LEU A 13 -6.59 41.54 19.34
N VAL A 14 -5.34 41.89 18.95
CA VAL A 14 -4.47 43.02 19.39
C VAL A 14 -3.91 42.87 20.81
N ALA A 15 -2.58 42.90 20.92
CA ALA A 15 -1.84 43.34 22.10
C ALA A 15 -0.68 44.24 21.67
N CYS A 16 -0.61 45.40 22.32
CA CYS A 16 0.35 46.50 22.17
C CYS A 16 1.73 46.14 22.77
N ASP A 17 2.81 46.85 22.38
CA ASP A 17 3.39 47.89 23.27
C ASP A 17 4.54 48.72 22.64
N ASP A 18 4.90 49.76 23.38
CA ASP A 18 5.42 51.11 23.12
C ASP A 18 6.87 51.39 22.61
N GLU A 19 6.94 52.58 21.99
CA GLU A 19 7.96 53.67 21.86
C GLU A 19 9.49 53.51 21.59
N PRO A 20 10.14 54.51 20.92
CA PRO A 20 11.51 54.46 20.37
C PRO A 20 12.53 55.45 20.99
N ALA A 21 13.83 55.25 20.70
CA ALA A 21 14.88 56.31 20.56
C ALA A 21 16.20 55.72 19.95
N PRO A 22 17.26 56.50 19.63
CA PRO A 22 17.61 56.93 18.27
C PRO A 22 18.94 56.36 17.70
N THR A 23 19.17 56.74 16.44
CA THR A 23 20.17 56.37 15.43
C THR A 23 21.65 56.30 15.86
N ALA A 24 22.35 55.25 15.38
CA ALA A 24 23.81 55.25 15.22
C ALA A 24 24.21 54.71 13.83
N THR A 25 24.83 55.58 13.03
CA THR A 25 25.40 55.31 11.71
C THR A 25 26.56 54.32 11.80
N THR A 26 26.49 53.21 11.05
CA THR A 26 27.60 52.26 10.85
C THR A 26 27.95 52.20 9.36
N PRO A 27 29.24 52.30 8.96
CA PRO A 27 29.67 52.27 7.55
C PRO A 27 29.47 50.89 6.89
N PRO A 28 29.43 50.81 5.55
CA PRO A 28 29.14 49.57 4.84
C PRO A 28 30.29 48.55 5.02
N VAL A 29 29.95 47.41 5.61
CA VAL A 29 30.80 46.21 5.64
C VAL A 29 30.58 45.46 4.33
N ALA A 30 31.67 45.13 3.65
CA ALA A 30 31.68 44.37 2.41
C ALA A 30 31.01 42.99 2.60
N GLU A 31 30.08 42.67 1.71
CA GLU A 31 29.35 41.41 1.64
C GLU A 31 30.30 40.25 1.29
N PRO A 32 30.43 39.21 2.15
CA PRO A 32 31.14 38.00 1.79
C PRO A 32 30.32 37.22 0.76
N ALA A 33 30.97 36.78 -0.32
CA ALA A 33 30.36 35.91 -1.32
C ALA A 33 29.76 34.66 -0.64
N ALA A 34 28.44 34.52 -0.72
CA ALA A 34 27.74 33.35 -0.21
C ALA A 34 28.07 32.11 -1.06
N PRO A 35 28.14 30.91 -0.45
CA PRO A 35 28.60 29.69 -1.10
C PRO A 35 27.65 29.27 -2.23
N THR A 36 28.21 28.75 -3.32
CA THR A 36 27.44 28.06 -4.36
C THR A 36 26.68 26.90 -3.70
N GLU A 37 25.36 27.04 -3.56
CA GLU A 37 24.50 25.94 -3.15
C GLU A 37 24.74 24.74 -4.08
N PRO A 38 24.87 23.51 -3.55
CA PRO A 38 24.87 22.32 -4.38
C PRO A 38 23.58 22.32 -5.20
N VAL A 39 23.71 22.37 -6.52
CA VAL A 39 22.59 22.20 -7.43
C VAL A 39 22.04 20.80 -7.20
N VAL A 40 20.97 20.71 -6.40
CA VAL A 40 20.16 19.50 -6.27
C VAL A 40 19.67 19.19 -7.68
N PRO A 41 19.98 18.02 -8.25
CA PRO A 41 19.45 17.63 -9.55
C PRO A 41 17.94 17.79 -9.52
N ALA A 42 17.40 18.58 -10.45
CA ALA A 42 15.96 18.79 -10.55
C ALA A 42 15.26 17.42 -10.56
N GLU A 43 14.28 17.25 -9.66
CA GLU A 43 13.42 16.07 -9.68
C GLU A 43 12.85 15.95 -11.11
N PRO A 44 13.04 14.81 -11.79
CA PRO A 44 12.51 14.65 -13.14
C PRO A 44 11.00 14.80 -13.10
N THR A 45 10.50 15.84 -13.74
CA THR A 45 9.06 16.10 -13.84
C THR A 45 8.38 14.89 -14.48
N PRO A 46 7.36 14.30 -13.83
CA PRO A 46 6.69 13.13 -14.37
C PRO A 46 6.10 13.46 -15.74
N SER A 47 6.58 12.77 -16.77
CA SER A 47 6.04 12.92 -18.12
C SER A 47 4.59 12.43 -18.12
N PRO A 48 3.64 13.19 -18.70
CA PRO A 48 2.27 12.72 -18.84
C PRO A 48 2.23 11.43 -19.65
N ALA A 49 1.24 10.60 -19.37
CA ALA A 49 0.98 9.39 -20.16
C ALA A 49 0.88 9.77 -21.65
N PRO A 50 1.48 8.99 -22.57
CA PRO A 50 1.46 9.32 -23.99
C PRO A 50 0.01 9.40 -24.49
N THR A 51 -0.38 10.56 -25.02
CA THR A 51 -1.67 10.73 -25.69
C THR A 51 -1.68 9.86 -26.94
N GLY A 52 -2.48 8.81 -26.93
CA GLY A 52 -2.64 7.94 -28.08
C GLY A 52 -3.35 8.61 -29.25
N PRO A 53 -3.30 7.99 -30.46
CA PRO A 53 -4.24 8.35 -31.51
C PRO A 53 -5.68 8.26 -30.99
N SER A 54 -6.55 9.16 -31.46
CA SER A 54 -7.95 9.23 -31.06
C SER A 54 -8.63 7.85 -31.21
N GLY A 55 -9.34 7.42 -30.16
CA GLY A 55 -10.07 6.14 -30.14
C GLY A 55 -9.36 4.96 -29.46
N ARG A 56 -8.13 5.13 -28.94
CA ARG A 56 -7.47 4.10 -28.11
C ARG A 56 -7.67 4.37 -26.61
N THR A 57 -8.17 3.37 -25.88
CA THR A 57 -8.21 3.37 -24.41
C THR A 57 -6.87 2.89 -23.86
N TYR A 58 -6.35 3.60 -22.85
CA TYR A 58 -5.11 3.23 -22.17
C TYR A 58 -5.40 2.86 -20.72
N PHE A 59 -4.81 1.76 -20.26
CA PHE A 59 -4.75 1.42 -18.84
C PHE A 59 -3.34 1.70 -18.34
N ASP A 60 -3.19 2.72 -17.48
CA ASP A 60 -1.90 3.11 -16.93
C ASP A 60 -1.58 2.27 -15.69
N LEU A 61 -0.67 1.31 -15.85
CA LEU A 61 -0.22 0.42 -14.77
C LEU A 61 0.55 1.17 -13.67
N VAL A 62 1.28 2.24 -14.02
CA VAL A 62 2.06 3.03 -13.05
C VAL A 62 1.10 3.82 -12.16
N ALA A 63 0.11 4.48 -12.77
CA ALA A 63 -0.95 5.17 -12.05
C ALA A 63 -1.81 4.20 -11.21
N SER A 64 -2.02 2.97 -11.72
CA SER A 64 -2.81 1.93 -11.06
C SER A 64 -2.00 1.02 -10.13
N SER A 65 -0.78 1.41 -9.75
CA SER A 65 0.09 0.59 -8.88
C SER A 65 -0.49 0.30 -7.51
N HIS A 66 -1.35 1.18 -6.98
CA HIS A 66 -2.09 0.96 -5.73
C HIS A 66 -3.13 -0.17 -5.82
N LEU A 67 -3.44 -0.64 -7.03
CA LEU A 67 -4.31 -1.79 -7.30
C LEU A 67 -3.50 -3.02 -7.72
N ALA A 68 -2.18 -3.04 -7.55
CA ALA A 68 -1.39 -4.22 -7.86
C ALA A 68 -1.43 -5.24 -6.72
N ASP A 69 -1.48 -6.53 -7.06
CA ASP A 69 -1.25 -7.62 -6.10
C ASP A 69 0.23 -8.02 -6.14
N LEU A 70 0.82 -8.19 -4.96
CA LEU A 70 2.23 -8.54 -4.81
C LEU A 70 2.37 -9.97 -4.30
N ASP A 71 3.15 -10.76 -5.04
CA ASP A 71 3.47 -12.14 -4.68
C ASP A 71 4.97 -12.35 -4.72
N ARG A 72 5.58 -12.64 -3.57
CA ARG A 72 6.99 -13.02 -3.46
C ARG A 72 7.09 -14.23 -2.55
N GLY A 73 6.88 -15.41 -3.14
CA GLY A 73 6.77 -16.67 -2.40
C GLY A 73 5.48 -16.74 -1.57
N GLY A 74 4.44 -16.01 -1.97
CA GLY A 74 3.16 -15.91 -1.30
C GLY A 74 2.59 -14.49 -1.26
N ALA A 75 1.30 -14.40 -0.94
CA ALA A 75 0.50 -13.19 -1.03
C ALA A 75 0.90 -12.14 0.02
N PHE A 76 1.05 -10.88 -0.42
CA PHE A 76 1.29 -9.74 0.44
C PHE A 76 0.15 -8.72 0.35
N VAL A 77 -0.34 -8.30 1.52
CA VAL A 77 -1.44 -7.33 1.65
C VAL A 77 -0.95 -6.13 2.47
N ALA A 78 -1.01 -4.95 1.85
CA ALA A 78 -0.75 -3.67 2.52
C ALA A 78 -2.06 -3.06 3.02
N PHE A 79 -2.24 -3.06 4.34
CA PHE A 79 -3.37 -2.40 5.00
C PHE A 79 -3.15 -0.89 5.09
N GLY A 80 -4.23 -0.13 5.33
CA GLY A 80 -4.22 1.33 5.21
C GLY A 80 -4.07 1.81 3.75
N THR A 81 -4.33 0.93 2.78
CA THR A 81 -4.29 1.23 1.35
C THR A 81 -5.47 0.56 0.63
N PRO A 82 -5.89 1.08 -0.53
CA PRO A 82 -6.94 0.44 -1.33
C PRO A 82 -6.66 -1.02 -1.71
N ALA A 83 -5.39 -1.46 -1.70
CA ALA A 83 -5.01 -2.82 -2.05
C ALA A 83 -5.69 -3.88 -1.18
N ARG A 84 -5.92 -3.60 0.11
CA ARG A 84 -6.54 -4.60 1.01
C ARG A 84 -7.96 -4.99 0.60
N HIS A 85 -8.71 -4.12 -0.08
CA HIS A 85 -10.15 -4.33 -0.26
C HIS A 85 -10.46 -5.59 -1.08
N LYS A 86 -9.55 -5.98 -1.98
CA LYS A 86 -9.64 -7.24 -2.73
C LYS A 86 -9.55 -8.47 -1.83
N HIS A 87 -8.80 -8.36 -0.74
CA HIS A 87 -8.54 -9.42 0.21
C HIS A 87 -9.53 -9.41 1.38
N THR A 88 -10.30 -8.36 1.58
CA THR A 88 -11.20 -8.25 2.74
C THR A 88 -12.68 -8.23 2.35
N SER A 89 -13.05 -8.63 1.13
CA SER A 89 -14.42 -8.44 0.60
C SER A 89 -14.90 -6.98 0.73
N GLY A 90 -13.98 -6.02 0.56
CA GLY A 90 -14.24 -4.60 0.79
C GLY A 90 -14.55 -4.28 2.26
N THR A 91 -15.68 -3.60 2.48
CA THR A 91 -16.19 -3.17 3.80
C THR A 91 -17.42 -3.96 4.24
N TRP A 92 -17.96 -4.84 3.39
CA TRP A 92 -19.18 -5.57 3.69
C TRP A 92 -18.90 -6.78 4.59
N ASN A 93 -19.41 -6.76 5.82
CA ASN A 93 -19.29 -7.87 6.79
C ASN A 93 -17.85 -8.42 6.94
N SER A 94 -16.85 -7.57 6.69
CA SER A 94 -15.46 -7.99 6.65
C SER A 94 -14.80 -7.94 8.03
N GLY A 95 -15.38 -7.16 8.94
CA GLY A 95 -14.84 -6.87 10.27
C GLY A 95 -13.77 -5.78 10.27
N TRP A 96 -13.37 -5.28 9.08
CA TRP A 96 -12.41 -4.20 8.93
C TRP A 96 -13.07 -2.83 8.92
N GLY A 97 -12.50 -1.91 9.68
CA GLY A 97 -12.89 -0.51 9.71
C GLY A 97 -12.21 0.33 8.63
N ALA A 98 -11.98 1.60 8.97
CA ALA A 98 -11.40 2.58 8.07
C ALA A 98 -9.88 2.38 7.91
N ASP A 99 -9.39 2.81 6.75
CA ASP A 99 -7.95 2.96 6.51
C ASP A 99 -7.45 4.24 7.16
N VAL A 100 -6.33 4.12 7.86
CA VAL A 100 -5.75 5.22 8.61
C VAL A 100 -4.34 5.47 8.12
N VAL A 101 -4.02 6.75 7.94
CA VAL A 101 -2.66 7.24 7.71
C VAL A 101 -2.31 8.15 8.89
N ARG A 102 -1.25 7.84 9.62
CA ARG A 102 -0.79 8.62 10.77
C ARG A 102 0.73 8.79 10.69
N GLY A 103 1.18 9.99 10.32
CA GLY A 103 2.57 10.21 9.94
C GLY A 103 2.93 9.32 8.74
N ASP A 104 3.99 8.53 8.87
CA ASP A 104 4.41 7.57 7.85
C ASP A 104 3.75 6.18 7.99
N GLU A 105 2.95 5.96 9.05
CA GLU A 105 2.25 4.69 9.26
C GLU A 105 0.97 4.62 8.44
N ARG A 106 0.74 3.46 7.82
CA ARG A 106 -0.52 3.09 7.17
C ARG A 106 -1.02 1.79 7.75
N PHE A 107 -2.28 1.78 8.17
CA PHE A 107 -2.90 0.60 8.77
C PHE A 107 -4.42 0.63 8.64
N THR A 108 -5.04 -0.50 8.93
CA THR A 108 -6.49 -0.65 9.03
C THR A 108 -6.83 -1.27 10.38
N ARG A 109 -7.93 -0.81 10.98
CA ARG A 109 -8.47 -1.37 12.23
C ARG A 109 -9.39 -2.55 11.97
N PHE A 110 -9.44 -3.48 12.91
CA PHE A 110 -10.58 -4.40 13.01
C PHE A 110 -11.06 -4.49 14.46
N GLY A 111 -12.36 -4.72 14.61
CA GLY A 111 -13.03 -4.88 15.91
C GLY A 111 -12.81 -6.28 16.47
N SER A 112 -13.90 -7.01 16.76
CA SER A 112 -13.82 -8.37 17.29
C SER A 112 -13.29 -9.40 16.28
N MET A 113 -13.37 -9.11 14.98
CA MET A 113 -12.89 -10.00 13.93
C MET A 113 -12.40 -9.23 12.70
N GLY A 114 -11.44 -9.80 11.97
CA GLY A 114 -10.98 -9.33 10.67
C GLY A 114 -10.81 -10.51 9.71
N ARG A 115 -11.46 -10.46 8.54
CA ARG A 115 -11.44 -11.52 7.53
C ARG A 115 -10.50 -11.19 6.38
N VAL A 116 -9.65 -12.12 6.00
CA VAL A 116 -8.74 -11.96 4.87
C VAL A 116 -8.82 -13.19 3.97
N TYR A 117 -8.86 -12.97 2.66
CA TYR A 117 -8.84 -13.97 1.61
C TYR A 117 -7.58 -13.77 0.78
N PHE A 118 -6.85 -14.85 0.54
CA PHE A 118 -5.65 -14.81 -0.28
C PHE A 118 -5.43 -16.14 -1.00
N ASP A 119 -4.83 -16.06 -2.18
CA ASP A 119 -4.48 -17.23 -2.96
C ASP A 119 -3.13 -17.81 -2.55
N VAL A 120 -3.08 -19.14 -2.46
CA VAL A 120 -1.86 -19.91 -2.32
C VAL A 120 -1.61 -20.69 -3.60
N ARG A 121 -0.43 -20.48 -4.19
CA ARG A 121 -0.04 -21.08 -5.48
C ARG A 121 0.88 -22.29 -5.36
N SER A 122 1.43 -22.53 -4.17
CA SER A 122 2.32 -23.66 -3.89
C SER A 122 1.82 -24.43 -2.68
N PRO A 123 1.67 -25.76 -2.76
CA PRO A 123 1.34 -26.55 -1.58
C PRO A 123 2.50 -26.52 -0.58
N GLY A 124 2.20 -26.72 0.71
CA GLY A 124 3.20 -26.83 1.77
C GLY A 124 2.95 -25.90 2.96
N SER A 125 3.86 -25.96 3.93
CA SER A 125 3.79 -25.11 5.12
C SER A 125 4.02 -23.65 4.80
N HIS A 126 3.29 -22.78 5.48
CA HIS A 126 3.38 -21.34 5.32
C HIS A 126 3.71 -20.64 6.65
N LEU A 127 4.07 -19.37 6.56
CA LEU A 127 4.16 -18.43 7.67
C LEU A 127 3.22 -17.26 7.37
N LEU A 128 2.36 -16.91 8.31
CA LEU A 128 1.68 -15.62 8.30
C LEU A 128 2.54 -14.64 9.10
N ARG A 129 3.08 -13.62 8.44
CA ARG A 129 3.77 -12.51 9.11
C ARG A 129 2.83 -11.31 9.12
N LEU A 130 2.40 -10.91 10.31
CA LEU A 130 1.50 -9.77 10.48
C LEU A 130 2.25 -8.65 11.20
N SER A 131 2.29 -7.46 10.62
CA SER A 131 2.70 -6.25 11.35
C SER A 131 1.47 -5.63 12.00
N ILE A 132 1.34 -5.78 13.32
CA ILE A 132 0.13 -5.43 14.07
C ILE A 132 0.41 -4.69 15.37
N ARG A 133 -0.58 -3.92 15.84
CA ARG A 133 -0.57 -3.19 17.10
C ARG A 133 -1.83 -3.54 17.90
N ASN A 134 -1.67 -3.95 19.15
CA ASN A 134 -2.79 -4.22 20.04
C ASN A 134 -3.31 -2.91 20.64
N VAL A 135 -4.58 -2.61 20.37
CA VAL A 135 -5.26 -1.42 20.91
C VAL A 135 -6.44 -1.78 21.83
N GLY A 136 -6.96 -3.00 21.73
CA GLY A 136 -8.09 -3.50 22.54
C GLY A 136 -7.70 -4.04 23.91
N GLY A 137 -6.50 -4.64 24.04
CA GLY A 137 -5.95 -5.14 25.31
C GLY A 137 -5.95 -6.66 25.47
N GLY A 138 -6.74 -7.39 24.66
CA GLY A 138 -6.80 -8.85 24.69
C GLY A 138 -5.85 -9.53 23.69
N PRO A 139 -5.66 -10.86 23.79
CA PRO A 139 -4.91 -11.62 22.79
C PRO A 139 -5.61 -11.70 21.42
N LEU A 140 -4.80 -12.01 20.40
CA LEU A 140 -5.21 -12.31 19.03
C LEU A 140 -5.39 -13.82 18.85
N LEU A 141 -6.57 -14.27 18.45
CA LEU A 141 -6.83 -15.63 17.99
C LEU A 141 -6.75 -15.69 16.46
N VAL A 142 -6.02 -16.66 15.92
CA VAL A 142 -5.80 -16.80 14.48
C VAL A 142 -6.38 -18.13 14.00
N PHE A 143 -7.13 -18.09 12.91
CA PHE A 143 -7.70 -19.27 12.26
C PHE A 143 -7.41 -19.23 10.77
N LEU A 144 -7.08 -20.38 10.18
CA LEU A 144 -6.99 -20.55 8.74
C LEU A 144 -7.93 -21.66 8.30
N ASN A 145 -8.82 -21.36 7.35
CA ASN A 145 -9.82 -22.30 6.84
C ASN A 145 -10.61 -22.97 7.99
N ASP A 146 -11.03 -22.15 8.97
CA ASP A 146 -11.72 -22.52 10.21
C ASP A 146 -10.90 -23.36 11.21
N ALA A 147 -9.65 -23.74 10.89
CA ALA A 147 -8.76 -24.41 11.82
C ALA A 147 -8.03 -23.40 12.73
N PRO A 148 -8.01 -23.58 14.06
CA PRO A 148 -7.28 -22.70 14.96
C PRO A 148 -5.77 -22.86 14.79
N LEU A 149 -5.05 -21.75 14.64
CA LEU A 149 -3.58 -21.69 14.58
C LEU A 149 -2.96 -21.24 15.92
N GLY A 150 -3.78 -20.79 16.87
CA GLY A 150 -3.36 -20.49 18.23
C GLY A 150 -3.82 -19.12 18.73
N GLU A 151 -3.42 -18.86 19.97
CA GLU A 151 -3.57 -17.59 20.65
C GLU A 151 -2.22 -16.87 20.69
N HIS A 152 -2.22 -15.58 20.36
CA HIS A 152 -1.03 -14.75 20.28
C HIS A 152 -1.20 -13.51 21.15
N VAL A 153 -0.41 -13.41 22.22
CA VAL A 153 -0.33 -12.20 23.03
C VAL A 153 0.53 -11.18 22.29
N VAL A 154 -0.04 -10.00 22.07
CA VAL A 154 0.64 -8.88 21.43
C VAL A 154 0.66 -7.74 22.43
N GLU A 155 1.86 -7.37 22.87
CA GLU A 155 2.04 -6.27 23.79
C GLU A 155 1.47 -4.97 23.18
N PRO A 156 0.67 -4.19 23.94
CA PRO A 156 0.24 -2.86 23.52
C PRO A 156 1.42 -1.94 23.21
N GLY A 157 1.17 -0.87 22.44
CA GLY A 157 2.19 0.13 22.14
C GLY A 157 2.52 0.20 20.66
N ALA A 158 3.76 -0.11 20.26
CA ALA A 158 4.19 0.00 18.85
C ALA A 158 3.71 -1.18 17.98
N PHE A 159 3.78 -1.01 16.65
CA PHE A 159 3.65 -2.14 15.72
C PHE A 159 4.71 -3.20 16.00
N ARG A 160 4.29 -4.45 15.97
CA ARG A 160 5.14 -5.63 16.16
C ARG A 160 4.82 -6.66 15.09
N GLU A 161 5.84 -7.41 14.71
CA GLU A 161 5.64 -8.56 13.85
C GLU A 161 5.21 -9.77 14.69
N VAL A 162 4.07 -10.35 14.32
CA VAL A 162 3.63 -11.66 14.79
C VAL A 162 3.83 -12.66 13.65
N VAL A 163 4.54 -13.75 13.94
CA VAL A 163 4.78 -14.85 12.99
C VAL A 163 3.96 -16.05 13.45
N VAL A 164 3.02 -16.48 12.60
CA VAL A 164 2.16 -17.64 12.85
C VAL A 164 2.53 -18.77 11.89
N PRO A 165 3.09 -19.88 12.39
CA PRO A 165 3.32 -21.07 11.58
C PRO A 165 1.99 -21.66 11.09
N VAL A 166 1.95 -22.03 9.82
CA VAL A 166 0.80 -22.69 9.21
C VAL A 166 1.24 -24.08 8.71
N PRO A 167 0.83 -25.15 9.40
CA PRO A 167 1.01 -26.52 8.94
C PRO A 167 0.41 -26.75 7.55
N ALA A 168 1.02 -27.64 6.76
CA ALA A 168 0.62 -27.87 5.37
C ALA A 168 -0.82 -28.40 5.26
N GLU A 169 -1.28 -29.16 6.26
CA GLU A 169 -2.64 -29.71 6.36
C GLU A 169 -3.74 -28.64 6.50
N HIS A 170 -3.39 -27.40 6.86
CA HIS A 170 -4.33 -26.28 6.96
C HIS A 170 -4.36 -25.40 5.70
N VAL A 171 -3.41 -25.59 4.79
CA VAL A 171 -3.26 -24.80 3.57
C VAL A 171 -4.01 -25.49 2.41
N ARG A 172 -4.84 -24.71 1.72
CA ARG A 172 -5.50 -25.14 0.48
C ARG A 172 -4.78 -24.52 -0.71
N LEU A 173 -4.71 -25.24 -1.84
CA LEU A 173 -4.31 -24.63 -3.11
C LEU A 173 -5.45 -23.72 -3.59
N GLY A 174 -5.11 -22.52 -4.06
CA GLY A 174 -6.10 -21.48 -4.40
C GLY A 174 -6.47 -20.64 -3.18
N GLU A 175 -7.74 -20.21 -3.11
CA GLU A 175 -8.20 -19.28 -2.07
C GLU A 175 -8.17 -19.91 -0.67
N ASN A 176 -7.62 -19.17 0.28
CA ASN A 176 -7.63 -19.49 1.71
C ASN A 176 -8.31 -18.37 2.49
N TYR A 177 -9.01 -18.76 3.56
CA TYR A 177 -9.72 -17.85 4.45
C TYR A 177 -8.98 -17.72 5.79
N LEU A 178 -8.43 -16.55 6.06
CA LEU A 178 -7.84 -16.18 7.35
C LEU A 178 -8.84 -15.38 8.17
N LEU A 179 -9.09 -15.85 9.39
CA LEU A 179 -9.90 -15.16 10.37
C LEU A 179 -9.02 -14.75 11.55
N LEU A 180 -8.92 -13.44 11.75
CA LEU A 180 -8.33 -12.82 12.92
C LEU A 180 -9.46 -12.52 13.91
N ARG A 181 -9.28 -12.84 15.19
CA ARG A 181 -10.24 -12.50 16.25
C ARG A 181 -9.55 -11.82 17.41
N GLY A 182 -10.01 -10.62 17.74
CA GLY A 182 -9.65 -9.94 18.98
C GLY A 182 -10.61 -10.34 20.08
N THR A 183 -10.06 -10.62 21.25
CA THR A 183 -10.84 -11.03 22.43
C THR A 183 -11.39 -9.84 23.22
N GLU A 184 -10.77 -8.67 23.09
CA GLU A 184 -11.21 -7.41 23.70
C GLU A 184 -11.11 -6.26 22.70
N THR A 185 -12.05 -5.32 22.78
CA THR A 185 -12.07 -4.09 21.97
C THR A 185 -12.04 -2.85 22.87
N ARG A 186 -11.45 -1.76 22.38
CA ARG A 186 -11.57 -0.41 22.98
C ARG A 186 -11.97 0.59 21.92
N ASP A 187 -12.56 1.71 22.37
CA ASP A 187 -12.82 2.84 21.48
C ASP A 187 -11.50 3.53 21.12
N VAL A 188 -11.21 3.62 19.82
CA VAL A 188 -10.03 4.29 19.26
C VAL A 188 -10.52 5.20 18.15
N ASP A 189 -10.46 6.51 18.39
CA ASP A 189 -10.96 7.54 17.47
C ASP A 189 -12.44 7.32 17.05
N GLY A 190 -13.29 6.83 17.96
CA GLY A 190 -14.70 6.56 17.71
C GLY A 190 -15.00 5.22 17.02
N GLU A 191 -14.00 4.33 16.91
CA GLU A 191 -14.16 2.96 16.41
C GLU A 191 -13.83 1.95 17.50
N ALA A 192 -14.70 0.95 17.72
CA ALA A 192 -14.39 -0.19 18.57
C ALA A 192 -13.36 -1.10 17.88
N ALA A 193 -12.10 -1.00 18.28
CA ALA A 193 -10.97 -1.71 17.68
C ALA A 193 -10.29 -2.66 18.67
N SER A 194 -9.91 -3.85 18.20
CA SER A 194 -9.02 -4.75 18.94
C SER A 194 -7.57 -4.57 18.51
N PHE A 195 -7.35 -4.52 17.19
CA PHE A 195 -6.02 -4.43 16.60
C PHE A 195 -6.00 -3.48 15.41
N GLU A 196 -4.82 -2.91 15.19
CA GLU A 196 -4.46 -2.21 13.97
C GLU A 196 -3.45 -3.07 13.20
N VAL A 197 -3.67 -3.22 11.89
CA VAL A 197 -2.85 -4.08 11.02
C VAL A 197 -2.25 -3.21 9.93
N ALA A 198 -0.93 -3.26 9.77
CA ALA A 198 -0.21 -2.55 8.71
C ALA A 198 0.05 -3.45 7.51
N THR A 199 0.48 -4.69 7.74
CA THR A 199 0.77 -5.65 6.66
C THR A 199 0.44 -7.07 7.05
N LEU A 200 0.14 -7.88 6.05
CA LEU A 200 0.08 -9.35 6.12
C LEU A 200 0.91 -9.92 4.97
N HIS A 201 1.83 -10.85 5.28
CA HIS A 201 2.52 -11.66 4.28
C HIS A 201 2.28 -13.14 4.57
N ALA A 202 1.49 -13.80 3.73
CA ALA A 202 1.24 -15.23 3.79
C ALA A 202 2.17 -15.95 2.82
N ARG A 203 3.32 -16.41 3.31
CA ARG A 203 4.41 -16.94 2.47
C ARG A 203 4.75 -18.39 2.76
N HIS A 204 5.26 -19.11 1.76
CA HIS A 204 5.81 -20.45 1.97
C HIS A 204 7.02 -20.39 2.92
N VAL A 205 7.24 -21.45 3.71
CA VAL A 205 8.45 -21.56 4.55
C VAL A 205 9.71 -21.53 3.67
N GLY A 206 10.67 -20.67 4.00
CA GLY A 206 11.85 -20.44 3.15
C GLY A 206 11.63 -19.44 2.00
N GLY A 207 10.44 -18.84 1.90
CA GLY A 207 10.19 -17.69 1.03
C GLY A 207 11.02 -16.46 1.45
N GLY A 208 11.22 -15.53 0.51
CA GLY A 208 11.96 -14.28 0.73
C GLY A 208 11.24 -13.28 1.64
N ASP A 209 11.88 -12.13 1.87
CA ASP A 209 11.29 -11.02 2.63
C ASP A 209 10.03 -10.46 1.96
N ALA A 210 9.28 -9.66 2.71
CA ALA A 210 8.10 -8.97 2.20
C ALA A 210 8.44 -8.19 0.90
N PRO A 211 7.61 -8.29 -0.15
CA PRO A 211 7.81 -7.52 -1.36
C PRO A 211 7.54 -6.03 -1.10
N PHE A 212 8.21 -5.18 -1.87
CA PHE A 212 7.83 -3.77 -2.00
C PHE A 212 7.43 -3.47 -3.44
N LEU A 213 6.56 -2.47 -3.59
CA LEU A 213 6.28 -1.80 -4.84
C LEU A 213 6.30 -0.30 -4.58
N ARG A 214 7.13 0.42 -5.32
CA ARG A 214 7.28 1.87 -5.21
C ARG A 214 7.12 2.52 -6.56
N ARG A 215 6.34 3.58 -6.60
CA ARG A 215 6.26 4.50 -7.73
C ARG A 215 7.34 5.58 -7.58
N GLY A 216 7.92 6.00 -8.69
CA GLY A 216 8.83 7.13 -8.73
C GLY A 216 9.70 7.13 -9.99
N PRO A 217 10.66 8.05 -10.09
CA PRO A 217 11.46 8.20 -11.29
C PRO A 217 12.39 7.01 -11.52
N GLN A 218 12.33 6.45 -12.72
CA GLN A 218 13.16 5.36 -13.22
C GLN A 218 13.88 5.81 -14.49
N VAL A 219 15.14 5.44 -14.65
CA VAL A 219 15.92 5.73 -15.86
C VAL A 219 16.02 4.48 -16.71
N ALA A 220 15.30 4.45 -17.83
CA ALA A 220 15.39 3.36 -18.80
C ALA A 220 15.88 3.92 -20.13
N GLN A 221 16.87 3.26 -20.74
CA GLN A 221 17.46 3.69 -22.04
C GLN A 221 17.93 5.16 -22.02
N GLY A 222 18.47 5.63 -20.89
CA GLY A 222 18.96 7.01 -20.72
C GLY A 222 17.86 8.07 -20.55
N ILE A 223 16.59 7.68 -20.46
CA ILE A 223 15.47 8.61 -20.28
C ILE A 223 14.83 8.37 -18.91
N ALA A 224 14.80 9.41 -18.07
CA ALA A 224 14.07 9.39 -16.82
C ALA A 224 12.56 9.51 -17.07
N ARG A 225 11.78 8.60 -16.48
CA ARG A 225 10.30 8.60 -16.53
C ARG A 225 9.73 8.12 -15.21
N GLU A 226 8.48 8.46 -14.95
CA GLU A 226 7.75 7.83 -13.85
C GLU A 226 7.60 6.33 -14.12
N GLY A 227 7.95 5.51 -13.14
CA GLY A 227 7.92 4.05 -13.26
C GLY A 227 7.69 3.35 -11.93
N LEU A 228 7.83 2.03 -11.96
CA LEU A 228 7.67 1.16 -10.80
C LEU A 228 8.99 0.47 -10.49
N ALA A 229 9.38 0.50 -9.22
CA ALA A 229 10.44 -0.31 -8.65
C ALA A 229 9.84 -1.32 -7.68
N PHE A 230 10.23 -2.58 -7.78
CA PHE A 230 9.75 -3.64 -6.90
C PHE A 230 10.86 -4.65 -6.61
N SER A 231 10.68 -5.47 -5.56
CA SER A 231 11.74 -6.41 -5.15
C SER A 231 11.97 -7.50 -6.20
N PRO A 232 13.23 -7.90 -6.47
CA PRO A 232 13.53 -9.02 -7.36
C PRO A 232 12.81 -10.31 -6.94
N GLY A 233 12.29 -11.04 -7.92
CA GLY A 233 11.49 -12.25 -7.69
C GLY A 233 10.05 -12.00 -7.22
N THR A 234 9.58 -10.74 -7.23
CA THR A 234 8.17 -10.41 -6.99
C THR A 234 7.39 -10.46 -8.29
N THR A 235 6.24 -11.12 -8.26
CA THR A 235 5.20 -10.97 -9.29
C THR A 235 4.29 -9.81 -8.90
N VAL A 236 4.12 -8.86 -9.81
CA VAL A 236 3.21 -7.71 -9.67
C VAL A 236 2.05 -7.92 -10.65
N SER A 237 0.83 -8.13 -10.12
CA SER A 237 -0.33 -8.51 -10.93
C SER A 237 -1.41 -7.43 -10.92
N TRP A 238 -2.04 -7.22 -12.08
CA TRP A 238 -3.23 -6.38 -12.21
C TRP A 238 -4.37 -7.20 -12.81
N HIS A 239 -5.57 -7.01 -12.28
CA HIS A 239 -6.79 -7.58 -12.82
C HIS A 239 -7.48 -6.51 -13.67
N VAL A 240 -7.62 -6.77 -14.97
CA VAL A 240 -8.16 -5.81 -15.93
C VAL A 240 -9.27 -6.47 -16.75
N GLU A 241 -10.43 -5.84 -16.76
CA GLU A 241 -11.54 -6.26 -17.63
C GLU A 241 -11.42 -5.57 -18.99
N ILE A 242 -11.41 -6.35 -20.07
CA ILE A 242 -11.36 -5.85 -21.44
C ILE A 242 -12.77 -5.98 -22.04
N PRO A 243 -13.49 -4.86 -22.31
CA PRO A 243 -14.83 -4.92 -22.88
C PRO A 243 -14.85 -5.66 -24.22
N ARG A 244 -15.82 -6.56 -24.41
CA ARG A 244 -15.97 -7.32 -25.68
C ARG A 244 -16.13 -6.42 -26.92
N ALA A 245 -16.77 -5.27 -26.79
CA ALA A 245 -16.89 -4.34 -27.93
C ALA A 245 -15.55 -3.70 -28.36
N ALA A 246 -14.49 -3.86 -27.55
CA ALA A 246 -13.16 -3.31 -27.77
C ALA A 246 -12.13 -4.40 -28.20
N HIS A 247 -12.55 -5.43 -28.94
CA HIS A 247 -11.69 -6.50 -29.49
C HIS A 247 -10.72 -6.02 -30.58
N GLY A 248 -9.92 -5.00 -30.27
CA GLY A 248 -8.66 -4.71 -30.96
C GLY A 248 -7.49 -5.42 -30.29
N ALA A 249 -6.31 -5.30 -30.89
CA ALA A 249 -5.09 -5.78 -30.26
C ALA A 249 -4.77 -4.98 -28.99
N THR A 250 -4.72 -5.67 -27.84
CA THR A 250 -4.16 -5.10 -26.59
C THR A 250 -2.65 -5.03 -26.72
N GLN A 251 -2.09 -3.85 -26.47
CA GLN A 251 -0.65 -3.62 -26.54
C GLN A 251 -0.13 -3.22 -25.16
N LEU A 252 0.96 -3.85 -24.72
CA LEU A 252 1.71 -3.40 -23.57
C LEU A 252 2.85 -2.49 -24.03
N ARG A 253 2.95 -1.32 -23.44
CA ARG A 253 4.10 -0.42 -23.61
C ARG A 253 4.87 -0.39 -22.29
N PHE A 254 6.15 -0.70 -22.34
CA PHE A 254 7.02 -0.70 -21.16
C PHE A 254 8.43 -0.26 -21.54
N ALA A 255 9.20 0.12 -20.53
CA ALA A 255 10.65 0.23 -20.60
C ALA A 255 11.20 -0.45 -19.34
N HIS A 256 12.27 -1.21 -19.50
CA HIS A 256 12.90 -1.96 -18.43
C HIS A 256 14.28 -1.36 -18.13
N ALA A 257 14.54 -1.08 -16.84
CA ALA A 257 15.71 -0.34 -16.38
C ALA A 257 16.72 -1.20 -15.59
N SER A 258 16.35 -2.44 -15.24
CA SER A 258 17.19 -3.30 -14.41
C SER A 258 18.02 -4.26 -15.27
N ALA A 259 19.02 -4.89 -14.64
CA ALA A 259 19.76 -6.01 -15.23
C ALA A 259 19.16 -7.38 -14.85
N ASP A 260 18.05 -7.38 -14.09
CA ASP A 260 17.31 -8.57 -13.73
C ASP A 260 16.29 -8.91 -14.80
N ARG A 261 16.05 -10.19 -15.04
CA ARG A 261 15.07 -10.64 -16.03
C ARG A 261 13.65 -10.20 -15.69
N LEU A 262 12.96 -9.56 -16.63
CA LEU A 262 11.54 -9.22 -16.58
C LEU A 262 10.73 -10.12 -17.53
N VAL A 263 9.81 -10.89 -16.96
CA VAL A 263 8.83 -11.67 -17.73
C VAL A 263 7.44 -11.04 -17.57
N VAL A 264 6.74 -10.80 -18.68
CA VAL A 264 5.35 -10.33 -18.65
C VAL A 264 4.43 -11.38 -19.23
N ARG A 265 3.38 -11.68 -18.49
CA ARG A 265 2.36 -12.67 -18.87
C ARG A 265 0.97 -12.06 -18.77
N ALA A 266 0.07 -12.52 -19.64
CA ALA A 266 -1.34 -12.29 -19.52
C ALA A 266 -2.05 -13.62 -19.29
N THR A 267 -2.86 -13.69 -18.24
CA THR A 267 -3.66 -14.86 -17.91
C THR A 267 -5.14 -14.51 -18.07
N THR A 268 -5.87 -15.33 -18.83
CA THR A 268 -7.32 -15.16 -18.98
C THR A 268 -8.06 -15.62 -17.73
N ASP A 269 -9.33 -15.26 -17.61
CA ASP A 269 -10.26 -15.78 -16.59
C ASP A 269 -10.39 -17.32 -16.63
N ARG A 270 -10.12 -17.93 -17.79
CA ARG A 270 -10.07 -19.39 -17.98
C ARG A 270 -8.75 -20.03 -17.54
N GLY A 271 -7.77 -19.22 -17.14
CA GLY A 271 -6.45 -19.67 -16.71
C GLY A 271 -5.42 -19.81 -17.84
N ASP A 272 -5.80 -19.53 -19.09
CA ASP A 272 -4.87 -19.60 -20.22
C ASP A 272 -3.82 -18.48 -20.08
N THR A 273 -2.55 -18.87 -19.98
CA THR A 273 -1.46 -17.92 -19.80
C THR A 273 -0.64 -17.79 -21.07
N THR A 274 -0.47 -16.55 -21.54
CA THR A 274 0.40 -16.19 -22.67
C THR A 274 1.54 -15.32 -22.17
N GLU A 275 2.77 -15.68 -22.55
CA GLU A 275 3.93 -14.80 -22.36
C GLU A 275 3.94 -13.71 -23.42
N LEU A 276 3.92 -12.46 -22.99
CA LEU A 276 3.93 -11.28 -23.83
C LEU A 276 5.34 -10.72 -24.03
N LEU A 277 6.22 -10.97 -23.05
CA LEU A 277 7.58 -10.48 -23.02
C LEU A 277 8.45 -11.40 -22.16
N ASP A 278 9.68 -11.61 -22.64
CA ASP A 278 10.80 -12.10 -21.84
C ASP A 278 12.03 -11.20 -22.11
N ALA A 279 12.30 -10.27 -21.20
CA ALA A 279 13.40 -9.31 -21.31
C ALA A 279 14.50 -9.65 -20.28
N PRO A 280 15.77 -9.71 -20.70
CA PRO A 280 16.89 -9.86 -19.76
C PRO A 280 17.13 -8.59 -18.94
#